data_AF-A0A9D8HH07-F1
#
_entry.id   AF-A0A9D8HH07-F1
#
_cell.length_a   1.000
_cell.length_b   1.000
_cell.length_c   1.000
_cell.angle_alpha   90.00
_cell.angle_beta   90.00
_cell.angle_gamma   90.00
#
_symmetry.space_group_name_H-M   'P 1'
#
loop_
_entity.id
_entity.type
_entity.pdbx_description
1 polymer ?
#
loop_
_entity_poly.entity_id
_entity_poly.type
_entity_poly.pdbx_seq_one_letter_code
_entity_poly.pdbx_strand_id
1 'polypeptide(L)' 'HPGCRMPARFCDAHHITHWAQGGETILANLQLLCRQHHRQAHHHQPHPLRQ' A
#
# COMPACT_ATOMS: atom_id res chain seq x y z
N HIS A 1 5.62 4.10 -5.84
CA HIS A 1 7.08 4.18 -6.05
C HIS A 1 7.36 5.11 -7.23
N PRO A 2 8.06 6.24 -7.04
CA PRO A 2 8.34 7.18 -8.12
C PRO A 2 9.02 6.48 -9.29
N GLY A 3 8.53 6.71 -10.52
CA GLY A 3 9.08 6.15 -11.75
C GLY A 3 8.63 4.71 -12.10
N CYS A 4 7.80 4.05 -11.29
CA CYS A 4 7.23 2.76 -11.68
C CYS A 4 6.27 2.93 -12.88
N ARG A 5 6.47 2.16 -13.95
CA ARG A 5 5.66 2.19 -15.18
C ARG A 5 4.64 1.07 -15.30
N MET A 6 4.40 0.31 -14.22
CA MET A 6 3.40 -0.77 -14.23
C MET A 6 2.01 -0.18 -14.48
N PRO A 7 1.25 -0.68 -15.47
CA PRO A 7 -0.12 -0.25 -15.69
C PRO A 7 -0.98 -0.42 -14.44
N ALA A 8 -1.86 0.55 -14.17
CA ALA A 8 -2.73 0.57 -12.99
C ALA A 8 -3.54 -0.73 -12.79
N ARG A 9 -3.96 -1.39 -13.88
CA ARG A 9 -4.68 -2.68 -13.84
C ARG A 9 -3.88 -3.85 -13.22
N PHE A 10 -2.57 -3.68 -13.06
CA PHE A 10 -1.68 -4.66 -12.43
C PHE A 10 -1.19 -4.20 -11.05
N CYS A 11 -1.78 -3.13 -10.52
CA CYS A 11 -1.51 -2.59 -9.21
C CYS A 11 -2.63 -2.95 -8.24
N ASP A 12 -2.25 -3.08 -6.97
CA ASP A 12 -3.16 -3.24 -5.85
C ASP A 12 -3.33 -1.90 -5.14
N ALA A 13 -4.51 -1.66 -4.55
CA ALA A 13 -4.72 -0.53 -3.66
C ALA A 13 -4.01 -0.80 -2.31
N HIS A 14 -3.24 0.19 -1.85
CA HIS A 14 -2.46 0.13 -0.62
C HIS A 14 -2.82 1.32 0.26
N HIS A 15 -3.12 1.06 1.53
CA HIS A 15 -3.40 2.09 2.52
C HIS A 15 -2.14 2.90 2.89
N ILE A 16 -2.21 4.23 2.82
CA ILE A 16 -1.12 5.14 3.24
C ILE A 16 -1.01 5.11 4.77
N THR A 17 -2.11 5.38 5.45
CA THR A 17 -2.30 5.07 6.87
C THR A 17 -2.87 3.66 6.96
N HIS A 18 -2.10 2.74 7.54
CA HIS A 18 -2.45 1.31 7.59
C HIS A 18 -3.83 1.08 8.23
N TRP A 19 -4.61 0.12 7.72
CA TRP A 19 -5.96 -0.17 8.24
C TRP A 19 -5.94 -0.43 9.75
N ALA A 20 -4.95 -1.20 10.22
CA ALA A 20 -4.83 -1.57 11.63
C ALA A 20 -4.43 -0.41 12.56
N GLN A 21 -4.04 0.74 11.98
CA GLN A 21 -3.82 2.01 12.70
C GLN A 21 -5.05 2.92 12.60
N GLY A 22 -6.20 2.41 12.13
CA GLY A 22 -7.44 3.18 11.95
C GLY A 22 -7.54 3.87 10.59
N GLY A 23 -6.69 3.53 9.62
CA GLY A 23 -6.76 4.12 8.29
C GLY A 23 -8.03 3.73 7.53
N GLU A 24 -8.77 4.73 7.05
CA GLU A 24 -10.03 4.54 6.33
C GLU A 24 -9.80 3.96 4.92
N THR A 25 -10.77 3.18 4.41
CA THR A 25 -10.78 2.71 3.02
C THR A 25 -11.45 3.75 2.13
N ILE A 26 -10.70 4.82 1.84
CA ILE A 26 -11.14 5.94 0.99
C ILE A 26 -10.04 6.29 -0.02
N LEU A 27 -10.40 6.88 -1.17
CA LEU A 27 -9.44 7.21 -2.22
C LEU A 27 -8.29 8.10 -1.73
N ALA A 28 -8.55 9.00 -0.78
CA ALA A 28 -7.52 9.87 -0.20
C ALA A 28 -6.47 9.11 0.64
N ASN A 29 -6.81 7.91 1.15
CA ASN A 29 -5.91 7.07 1.94
C ASN A 29 -5.39 5.86 1.14
N LEU A 30 -5.72 5.74 -0.15
CA LEU A 30 -5.29 4.64 -0.99
C LEU A 30 -4.32 5.13 -2.07
N GLN A 31 -3.30 4.34 -2.35
CA GLN A 31 -2.43 4.52 -3.51
C GLN A 31 -2.29 3.21 -4.28
N LEU A 32 -2.05 3.29 -5.59
CA LEU A 32 -1.80 2.11 -6.41
C LEU A 32 -0.32 1.73 -6.38
N LEU A 33 -0.03 0.48 -6.01
CA LEU A 33 1.31 -0.08 -6.03
C LEU A 33 1.30 -1.41 -6.80
N CYS A 34 2.30 -1.63 -7.66
CA CYS A 34 2.51 -2.96 -8.22
C CYS A 34 2.97 -3.93 -7.12
N ARG A 35 2.81 -5.24 -7.34
CA ARG A 35 3.11 -6.27 -6.33
C ARG A 35 4.51 -6.16 -5.70
N GLN A 36 5.53 -5.84 -6.51
CA GLN A 36 6.91 -5.62 -6.04
C GLN A 36 6.96 -4.48 -5.00
N HIS A 37 6.41 -3.32 -5.36
CA HIS A 37 6.44 -2.14 -4.51
C HIS A 37 5.45 -2.24 -3.34
N HIS A 38 4.37 -2.98 -3.50
CA HIS A 38 3.41 -3.23 -2.42
C HIS A 38 4.07 -4.01 -1.28
N ARG A 39 4.83 -5.08 -1.61
CA ARG A 39 5.63 -5.82 -0.63
C ARG A 39 6.71 -4.96 0.02
N GLN A 40 7.39 -4.14 -0.78
CA GLN A 40 8.42 -3.22 -0.27
C GLN A 40 7.85 -2.22 0.74
N ALA A 41 6.64 -1.69 0.51
CA ALA A 41 5.99 -0.76 1.44
C ALA A 41 5.80 -1.38 2.85
N HIS A 42 5.46 -2.67 2.91
CA HIS A 42 5.36 -3.42 4.18
C HIS A 42 6.70 -3.72 4.85
N HIS A 43 7.84 -3.60 4.16
CA HIS A 43 9.16 -3.72 4.79
C HIS A 43 9.61 -2.41 5.46
N HIS A 44 9.14 -1.27 4.96
CA HIS A 44 9.45 0.05 5.52
C HIS A 44 8.47 0.50 6.60
N GLN A 45 7.33 -0.18 6.73
CA GLN A 45 6.37 0.03 7.80
C GLN A 45 6.19 -1.28 8.58
N PRO A 46 6.41 -1.32 9.90
CA PRO A 46 6.13 -2.54 10.66
C PRO A 46 4.65 -2.89 10.48
N HIS A 47 4.39 -4.09 9.94
CA HIS A 47 3.05 -4.66 10.04
C HIS A 47 2.75 -4.79 11.52
N PRO A 48 1.60 -4.30 12.02
CA PRO A 48 1.23 -4.57 13.40
C PRO A 48 1.29 -6.08 13.59
N LEU A 49 1.95 -6.51 14.66
CA LEU A 49 2.00 -7.92 15.05
C LEU A 49 0.57 -8.46 14.92
N ARG A 50 0.38 -9.43 14.03
CA ARG A 50 -0.89 -10.14 13.94
C ARG A 50 -1.14 -10.75 15.31
N GLN A 51 -2.28 -10.40 15.92
CA GLN A 51 -2.87 -11.22 16.97
C GLN A 51 -3.26 -12.58 16.37
#